data_AF-A0A2P5C3T0-F1
#
_entry.id   AF-A0A2P5C3T0-F1
#
_cell.length_a   1.000
_cell.length_b   1.000
_cell.length_c   1.000
_cell.angle_alpha   90.00
_cell.angle_beta   90.00
_cell.angle_gamma   90.00
#
_symmetry.space_group_name_H-M   'P 1'
#
loop_
_entity.id
_entity.type
_entity.pdbx_description
1 polymer ?
#
loop_
_entity_poly.entity_id
_entity_poly.type
_entity_poly.pdbx_seq_one_letter_code
_entity_poly.pdbx_strand_id
1 'polypeptide(L)'
;MLLNRENITNAAVMIQPSLLSYSFNSPPRPVLLDVASIAADQILLLDSYFSVVIFHGMTIAQWRNMGYQNQPEHQAFAQLLQAPHDDAQVIFHERFPVPRLVVCDQHGSQARFLLAKLNPSATYNNANDMAAGSDIIFTDDVSLQVFFEHLQRLAVQS
;
A
#
# COMPACT_ATOMS: atom_id res chain seq x y z
N MET A 1 -25.36 6.52 -4.68
CA MET A 1 -23.91 6.22 -4.57
C MET A 1 -23.73 4.97 -3.75
N LEU A 2 -22.78 4.09 -4.10
CA LEU A 2 -22.51 2.86 -3.36
C LEU A 2 -22.12 3.13 -1.90
N LEU A 3 -21.34 4.19 -1.65
CA LEU A 3 -20.97 4.67 -0.32
C LEU A 3 -22.16 4.81 0.64
N ASN A 4 -23.31 5.28 0.14
CA ASN A 4 -24.51 5.53 0.97
C ASN A 4 -25.33 4.26 1.25
N ARG A 5 -24.90 3.11 0.73
CA ARG A 5 -25.58 1.81 0.86
C ARG A 5 -24.73 0.77 1.58
N GLU A 6 -23.50 1.13 1.93
CA GLU A 6 -22.56 0.24 2.60
C GLU A 6 -22.57 0.41 4.10
N ASN A 7 -22.07 -0.60 4.81
CA ASN A 7 -21.88 -0.52 6.24
C ASN A 7 -20.71 0.42 6.59
N ILE A 8 -20.58 0.76 7.88
CA ILE A 8 -19.56 1.70 8.36
C ILE A 8 -18.14 1.21 8.03
N THR A 9 -17.88 -0.09 8.18
CA THR A 9 -16.56 -0.68 7.91
C THR A 9 -16.16 -0.50 6.45
N ASN A 10 -17.05 -0.84 5.52
CA ASN A 10 -16.82 -0.71 4.09
C ASN A 10 -16.72 0.75 3.65
N ALA A 11 -17.57 1.62 4.20
CA ALA A 11 -17.51 3.06 3.94
C ALA A 11 -16.19 3.67 4.43
N ALA A 12 -15.66 3.23 5.57
CA ALA A 12 -14.37 3.68 6.08
C ALA A 12 -13.23 3.32 5.11
N VAL A 13 -13.22 2.10 4.59
CA VAL A 13 -12.20 1.65 3.60
C VAL A 13 -12.33 2.41 2.27
N MET A 14 -13.54 2.81 1.87
CA MET A 14 -13.72 3.67 0.69
C MET A 14 -13.10 5.07 0.87
N ILE A 15 -13.14 5.63 2.08
CA ILE A 15 -12.63 6.97 2.40
C ILE A 15 -11.13 6.93 2.65
N GLN A 16 -10.69 6.01 3.51
CA GLN A 16 -9.30 5.78 3.85
C GLN A 16 -8.96 4.30 3.61
N PRO A 17 -8.35 3.98 2.45
CA PRO A 17 -7.89 2.64 2.14
C PRO A 17 -7.02 2.05 3.25
N SER A 18 -7.15 0.75 3.49
CA SER A 18 -6.26 0.03 4.40
C SER A 18 -5.01 -0.46 3.66
N LEU A 19 -3.88 -0.46 4.35
CA LEU A 19 -2.61 -0.95 3.84
C LEU A 19 -2.01 -1.96 4.83
N LEU A 20 -1.76 -3.18 4.38
CA LEU A 20 -1.09 -4.24 5.13
C LEU A 20 0.30 -4.49 4.56
N SER A 21 1.29 -4.72 5.43
CA SER A 21 2.64 -5.12 5.05
C SER A 21 2.93 -6.57 5.46
N TYR A 22 3.56 -7.30 4.54
CA TYR A 22 4.03 -8.67 4.69
C TYR A 22 5.54 -8.69 4.50
N SER A 23 6.27 -9.27 5.47
CA SER A 23 7.71 -9.44 5.40
C SER A 23 8.12 -10.74 6.08
N PHE A 24 9.37 -11.17 5.92
CA PHE A 24 9.89 -12.36 6.59
C PHE A 24 10.02 -12.20 8.11
N ASN A 25 10.24 -10.97 8.57
CA ASN A 25 10.66 -10.69 9.94
C ASN A 25 9.49 -10.44 10.89
N SER A 26 8.27 -10.30 10.37
CA SER A 26 7.09 -10.02 11.18
C SER A 26 5.82 -10.57 10.53
N PRO A 27 4.81 -10.96 11.33
CA PRO A 27 3.50 -11.29 10.80
C PRO A 27 2.88 -10.09 10.04
N PRO A 28 1.86 -10.33 9.20
CA PRO A 28 1.14 -9.27 8.50
C PRO A 28 0.68 -8.20 9.47
N ARG A 29 0.98 -6.93 9.17
CA ARG A 29 0.64 -5.80 10.05
C ARG A 29 0.09 -4.61 9.28
N PRO A 30 -0.85 -3.86 9.87
CA PRO A 30 -1.26 -2.57 9.33
C PRO A 30 -0.07 -1.60 9.27
N VAL A 31 0.03 -0.85 8.18
CA VAL A 31 1.00 0.22 7.99
C VAL A 31 0.29 1.50 7.56
N LEU A 32 0.96 2.64 7.72
CA LEU A 32 0.40 3.93 7.32
C LEU A 32 0.20 3.96 5.80
N LEU A 33 -0.89 4.59 5.36
CA LEU A 33 -1.16 4.84 3.94
C LEU A 33 -0.27 6.00 3.44
N ASP A 34 1.03 5.73 3.38
CA ASP A 34 2.10 6.71 3.21
C ASP A 34 3.22 6.12 2.34
N VAL A 35 3.89 6.96 1.55
CA VAL A 35 5.03 6.54 0.72
C VAL A 35 6.17 5.93 1.55
N ALA A 36 6.36 6.38 2.79
CA ALA A 36 7.34 5.83 3.71
C ALA A 36 7.09 4.36 4.07
N SER A 37 5.87 3.85 3.82
CA SER A 37 5.55 2.44 4.01
C SER A 37 6.02 1.55 2.85
N ILE A 38 6.55 2.10 1.76
CA ILE A 38 7.14 1.30 0.69
C ILE A 38 8.57 0.89 1.07
N ALA A 39 8.88 -0.40 0.97
CA ALA A 39 10.25 -0.89 1.06
C ALA A 39 10.47 -2.05 0.08
N ALA A 40 11.73 -2.28 -0.29
CA ALA A 40 12.11 -3.24 -1.32
C ALA A 40 11.89 -4.71 -0.90
N ASP A 41 11.95 -5.00 0.40
CA ASP A 41 11.95 -6.33 1.01
C ASP A 41 10.61 -6.76 1.60
N GLN A 42 9.54 -6.02 1.31
CA GLN A 42 8.19 -6.32 1.78
C GLN A 42 7.16 -6.32 0.64
N ILE A 43 6.02 -6.96 0.89
CA ILE A 43 4.84 -6.94 0.03
C ILE A 43 3.78 -6.09 0.72
N LEU A 44 3.04 -5.28 -0.05
CA LEU A 44 1.93 -4.49 0.44
C LEU A 44 0.62 -4.99 -0.16
N LEU A 45 -0.42 -5.08 0.67
CA LEU A 45 -1.81 -5.29 0.25
C LEU A 45 -2.58 -4.00 0.55
N LEU A 46 -2.90 -3.25 -0.50
CA LEU A 46 -3.79 -2.10 -0.42
C LEU A 46 -5.21 -2.57 -0.70
N ASP A 47 -6.12 -2.15 0.14
CA ASP A 47 -7.54 -2.31 -0.07
C ASP A 47 -8.24 -0.94 -0.06
N SER A 48 -8.82 -0.57 -1.19
CA SER A 48 -9.50 0.70 -1.44
C SER A 48 -11.00 0.53 -1.72
N TYR A 49 -11.58 -0.57 -1.24
CA TYR A 49 -12.93 -1.02 -1.53
C TYR A 49 -13.13 -1.48 -2.98
N PHE A 50 -12.95 -0.58 -3.95
CA PHE A 50 -13.20 -0.84 -5.39
C PHE A 50 -12.03 -1.56 -6.07
N SER A 51 -10.84 -1.46 -5.50
CA SER A 51 -9.65 -2.17 -5.97
C SER A 51 -8.83 -2.70 -4.81
N VAL A 52 -8.25 -3.86 -5.04
CA VAL A 52 -7.25 -4.49 -4.18
C VAL A 52 -5.94 -4.52 -4.97
N VAL A 53 -4.87 -3.98 -4.38
CA VAL A 53 -3.55 -3.93 -5.00
C VAL A 53 -2.57 -4.76 -4.19
N ILE A 54 -1.98 -5.77 -4.82
CA ILE A 54 -0.83 -6.50 -4.29
C ILE A 54 0.42 -5.89 -4.93
N PHE A 55 1.26 -5.29 -4.11
CA PHE A 55 2.47 -4.59 -4.53
C PHE A 55 3.71 -5.29 -3.97
N HIS A 56 4.60 -5.71 -4.85
CA HIS A 56 5.87 -6.34 -4.47
C HIS A 56 6.99 -5.30 -4.45
N GLY A 57 7.68 -5.17 -3.33
CA GLY A 57 8.95 -4.44 -3.27
C GLY A 57 9.98 -5.00 -4.25
N MET A 58 10.93 -4.16 -4.65
CA MET A 58 11.91 -4.48 -5.69
C MET A 58 12.67 -5.79 -5.42
N THR A 59 13.13 -6.04 -4.19
CA THR A 59 13.86 -7.25 -3.82
C THR A 59 12.96 -8.49 -3.87
N ILE A 60 11.72 -8.37 -3.39
CA ILE A 60 10.73 -9.46 -3.48
C ILE A 60 10.44 -9.81 -4.94
N ALA A 61 10.21 -8.80 -5.79
CA ALA A 61 9.96 -9.00 -7.21
C ALA A 61 11.15 -9.68 -7.91
N GLN A 62 12.39 -9.28 -7.58
CA GLN A 62 13.60 -9.90 -8.09
C GLN A 62 13.69 -11.39 -7.71
N TRP A 63 13.51 -11.74 -6.43
CA TRP A 63 13.52 -13.13 -5.98
C TRP A 63 12.41 -13.97 -6.62
N ARG A 64 11.22 -13.39 -6.78
CA ARG A 64 10.10 -14.05 -7.48
C ARG A 64 10.44 -14.35 -8.93
N ASN A 65 11.06 -13.40 -9.63
CA ASN A 65 11.44 -13.54 -11.04
C ASN A 65 12.61 -14.53 -11.23
N MET A 66 13.50 -14.67 -10.24
CA MET A 66 14.53 -15.71 -10.19
C MET A 66 13.97 -17.11 -9.86
N GLY A 67 12.69 -17.21 -9.50
CA GLY A 67 12.02 -18.49 -9.26
C GLY A 67 12.38 -19.15 -7.93
N TYR A 68 12.86 -18.38 -6.94
CA TYR A 68 13.21 -18.92 -5.62
C TYR A 68 12.04 -19.63 -4.94
N GLN A 69 10.81 -19.15 -5.13
CA GLN A 69 9.60 -19.78 -4.60
C GLN A 69 9.37 -21.22 -5.07
N ASN A 70 10.00 -21.65 -6.17
CA ASN A 70 9.88 -23.00 -6.69
C ASN A 70 10.90 -23.97 -6.07
N GLN A 71 11.86 -23.45 -5.30
CA GLN A 71 12.91 -24.24 -4.68
C GLN A 71 12.44 -24.76 -3.32
N PRO A 72 12.67 -26.04 -2.99
CA PRO A 72 12.21 -26.63 -1.73
C PRO A 72 12.85 -25.95 -0.50
N GLU A 73 14.02 -25.35 -0.65
CA GLU A 73 14.74 -24.61 0.40
C GLU A 73 14.08 -23.25 0.73
N HIS A 74 13.22 -22.75 -0.15
CA HIS A 74 12.62 -21.42 -0.07
C HIS A 74 11.08 -21.47 0.04
N GLN A 75 10.54 -22.51 0.69
CA GLN A 75 9.09 -22.62 0.96
C GLN A 75 8.52 -21.42 1.71
N ALA A 76 9.28 -20.83 2.64
CA ALA A 76 8.87 -19.63 3.35
C ALA A 76 8.62 -18.44 2.40
N PHE A 77 9.38 -18.33 1.31
CA PHE A 77 9.17 -17.29 0.31
C PHE A 77 7.91 -17.55 -0.53
N ALA A 78 7.64 -18.81 -0.88
CA ALA A 78 6.38 -19.17 -1.54
C ALA A 78 5.16 -18.83 -0.66
N GLN A 79 5.25 -19.10 0.64
CA GLN A 79 4.21 -18.73 1.61
C GLN A 79 4.05 -17.21 1.72
N LEU A 80 5.15 -16.46 1.77
CA LEU A 80 5.11 -14.99 1.80
C LEU A 80 4.41 -14.40 0.57
N LEU A 81 4.68 -14.94 -0.62
CA LEU A 81 4.02 -14.52 -1.86
C LEU A 81 2.52 -14.88 -1.86
N GLN A 82 2.13 -16.00 -1.27
CA GLN A 82 0.76 -16.48 -1.27
C GLN A 82 -0.14 -15.75 -0.24
N ALA A 83 0.40 -15.39 0.93
CA ALA A 83 -0.35 -14.75 2.01
C ALA A 83 -1.23 -13.54 1.58
N PRO A 84 -0.73 -12.53 0.82
CA PRO A 84 -1.57 -11.41 0.39
C PRO A 84 -2.64 -11.81 -0.64
N HIS A 85 -2.43 -12.90 -1.39
CA HIS A 85 -3.45 -13.44 -2.28
C HIS A 85 -4.59 -14.10 -1.52
N ASP A 86 -4.27 -14.84 -0.45
CA ASP A 86 -5.28 -15.48 0.40
C ASP A 86 -6.16 -14.42 1.08
N ASP A 87 -5.55 -13.37 1.64
CA ASP A 87 -6.29 -12.25 2.22
C ASP A 87 -7.13 -11.49 1.17
N ALA A 88 -6.62 -11.33 -0.06
CA ALA A 88 -7.39 -10.74 -1.15
C ALA A 88 -8.62 -11.58 -1.53
N GLN A 89 -8.54 -12.93 -1.48
CA GLN A 89 -9.70 -13.78 -1.75
C GLN A 89 -10.79 -13.60 -0.70
N VAL A 90 -10.42 -13.48 0.58
CA VAL A 90 -11.39 -13.20 1.66
C VAL A 90 -12.13 -11.89 1.35
N ILE A 91 -11.41 -10.84 0.97
CA ILE A 91 -12.01 -9.55 0.58
C ILE A 91 -12.98 -9.73 -0.61
N PHE A 92 -12.66 -10.55 -1.60
CA PHE A 92 -13.52 -10.76 -2.77
C PHE A 92 -14.80 -11.52 -2.43
N HIS A 93 -14.74 -12.46 -1.50
CA HIS A 93 -15.91 -13.23 -1.08
C HIS A 93 -16.91 -12.38 -0.29
N GLU A 94 -16.45 -11.37 0.43
CA GLU A 94 -17.29 -10.53 1.30
C GLU A 94 -17.85 -9.29 0.58
N ARG A 95 -17.40 -8.98 -0.64
CA ARG A 95 -17.70 -7.70 -1.30
C ARG A 95 -18.59 -7.78 -2.53
N PHE A 96 -19.45 -6.77 -2.62
CA PHE A 96 -20.25 -6.52 -3.81
C PHE A 96 -20.29 -5.01 -4.14
N PRO A 97 -19.88 -4.57 -5.34
CA PRO A 97 -19.35 -5.39 -6.44
C PRO A 97 -17.96 -5.95 -6.13
N VAL A 98 -17.59 -7.03 -6.84
CA VAL A 98 -16.26 -7.64 -6.68
C VAL A 98 -15.18 -6.60 -7.04
N PRO A 99 -14.20 -6.35 -6.16
CA PRO A 99 -13.13 -5.38 -6.41
C PRO A 99 -12.24 -5.81 -7.58
N ARG A 100 -11.64 -4.84 -8.26
CA ARG A 100 -10.59 -5.11 -9.25
C ARG A 100 -9.28 -5.48 -8.54
N LEU A 101 -8.72 -6.65 -8.86
CA LEU A 101 -7.36 -7.01 -8.45
C LEU A 101 -6.32 -6.36 -9.37
N VAL A 102 -5.29 -5.77 -8.78
CA VAL A 102 -4.09 -5.29 -9.46
C VAL A 102 -2.88 -5.93 -8.78
N VAL A 103 -2.08 -6.68 -9.52
CA VAL A 103 -0.80 -7.20 -9.03
C VAL A 103 0.31 -6.45 -9.74
N CYS A 104 1.25 -5.90 -8.99
CA CYS A 104 2.31 -5.08 -9.53
C CYS A 104 3.60 -5.15 -8.71
N ASP A 105 4.67 -4.65 -9.30
CA ASP A 105 5.99 -4.56 -8.69
C ASP A 105 6.38 -3.09 -8.56
N GLN A 106 7.28 -2.80 -7.62
CA GLN A 106 7.92 -1.49 -7.49
C GLN A 106 8.55 -1.06 -8.82
N HIS A 107 8.32 0.20 -9.21
CA HIS A 107 8.68 0.77 -10.52
C HIS A 107 7.91 0.19 -11.74
N GLY A 108 6.96 -0.72 -11.53
CA GLY A 108 6.05 -1.19 -12.57
C GLY A 108 4.96 -0.18 -12.93
N SER A 109 4.45 -0.21 -14.16
CA SER A 109 3.43 0.76 -14.64
C SER A 109 2.12 0.74 -13.83
N GLN A 110 1.75 -0.42 -13.30
CA GLN A 110 0.56 -0.60 -12.47
C GLN A 110 0.77 -0.16 -11.01
N ALA A 111 2.01 0.10 -10.57
CA ALA A 111 2.30 0.59 -9.21
C ALA A 111 1.62 1.92 -8.91
N ARG A 112 1.30 2.70 -9.94
CA ARG A 112 0.54 3.96 -9.81
C ARG A 112 -0.80 3.82 -9.09
N PHE A 113 -1.43 2.62 -9.14
CA PHE A 113 -2.68 2.36 -8.41
C PHE A 113 -2.48 2.40 -6.89
N LEU A 114 -1.29 2.03 -6.41
CA LEU A 114 -0.88 2.21 -5.03
C LEU A 114 -0.46 3.68 -4.79
N LEU A 115 0.50 4.18 -5.58
CA LEU A 115 1.12 5.51 -5.34
C LEU A 115 0.10 6.64 -5.29
N ALA A 116 -0.94 6.61 -6.14
CA ALA A 116 -1.99 7.63 -6.16
C ALA A 116 -2.91 7.62 -4.92
N LYS A 117 -2.75 6.64 -4.02
CA LYS A 117 -3.53 6.53 -2.77
C LYS A 117 -2.70 6.84 -1.52
N LEU A 118 -1.38 6.96 -1.64
CA LEU A 118 -0.49 7.17 -0.51
C LEU A 118 -0.36 8.67 -0.20
N ASN A 119 -0.17 8.97 1.09
CA ASN A 119 0.27 10.28 1.53
C ASN A 119 1.68 10.59 0.98
N PRO A 120 1.88 11.73 0.29
CA PRO A 120 3.18 12.12 -0.24
C PRO A 120 4.05 12.77 0.85
N SER A 121 4.44 11.99 1.87
CA SER A 121 5.35 12.47 2.92
C SER A 121 6.79 12.69 2.41
N ALA A 122 7.19 11.94 1.39
CA ALA A 122 8.41 12.11 0.63
C ALA A 122 8.09 12.53 -0.82
N THR A 123 8.44 13.77 -1.16
CA THR A 123 8.31 14.35 -2.51
C THR A 123 9.65 14.86 -3.02
N TYR A 124 9.70 15.21 -4.30
CA TYR A 124 10.90 15.78 -4.93
C TYR A 124 11.35 17.11 -4.28
N ASN A 125 10.45 17.81 -3.58
CA ASN A 125 10.75 19.05 -2.87
C ASN A 125 11.57 18.83 -1.58
N ASN A 126 11.39 17.68 -0.92
CA ASN A 126 12.07 17.34 0.33
C ASN A 126 13.00 16.13 0.19
N ALA A 127 13.37 15.77 -1.05
CA ALA A 127 14.15 14.57 -1.35
C ALA A 127 15.52 14.55 -0.66
N ASN A 128 16.12 15.71 -0.39
CA ASN A 128 17.41 15.82 0.28
C ASN A 128 17.36 15.45 1.78
N ASP A 129 16.18 15.50 2.41
CA ASP A 129 16.01 15.19 3.84
C ASP A 129 15.64 13.72 4.06
N MET A 130 15.45 12.94 2.99
CA MET A 130 15.00 11.55 3.06
C MET A 130 16.16 10.57 3.09
N ALA A 131 15.94 9.44 3.76
CA ALA A 131 16.90 8.35 3.78
C ALA A 131 17.13 7.81 2.35
N ALA A 132 18.38 7.50 2.02
CA ALA A 132 18.73 6.95 0.72
C ALA A 132 17.92 5.67 0.44
N GLY A 133 17.19 5.66 -0.67
CA GLY A 133 16.37 4.51 -1.09
C GLY A 133 14.88 4.58 -0.72
N SER A 134 14.40 5.68 -0.12
CA SER A 134 12.96 5.93 0.03
C SER A 134 12.30 6.17 -1.33
N ASP A 135 11.13 5.58 -1.56
CA ASP A 135 10.32 5.97 -2.72
C ASP A 135 9.85 7.41 -2.60
N ILE A 136 9.75 8.09 -3.75
CA ILE A 136 9.33 9.48 -3.85
C ILE A 136 8.08 9.52 -4.71
N ILE A 137 7.04 10.21 -4.23
CA ILE A 137 5.86 10.49 -5.04
C ILE A 137 6.06 11.82 -5.78
N PHE A 138 5.94 11.77 -7.10
CA PHE A 138 5.96 12.97 -7.95
C PHE A 138 4.56 13.58 -8.00
N THR A 139 4.24 14.40 -7.00
CA THR A 139 2.99 15.15 -6.92
C THR A 139 3.23 16.51 -6.28
N ASP A 140 2.33 17.46 -6.59
CA ASP A 140 2.23 18.77 -5.93
C ASP A 140 1.17 18.77 -4.82
N ASP A 141 0.55 17.62 -4.55
CA ASP A 141 -0.43 17.45 -3.48
C ASP A 141 0.21 17.68 -2.09
N VAL A 142 -0.63 18.19 -1.19
CA VAL A 142 -0.24 18.51 0.19
C VAL A 142 -0.13 17.23 1.02
N SER A 143 0.99 17.04 1.73
CA SER A 143 1.13 15.93 2.67
C SER A 143 0.23 16.11 3.91
N LEU A 144 -0.12 15.01 4.56
CA LEU A 144 -0.94 15.00 5.77
C LEU A 144 -0.33 15.86 6.89
N GLN A 145 1.00 15.90 6.99
CA GLN A 145 1.71 16.75 7.94
C GLN A 145 1.41 18.23 7.67
N VAL A 146 1.60 18.69 6.42
CA VAL A 146 1.33 20.08 6.05
C VAL A 146 -0.15 20.41 6.27
N PHE A 147 -1.06 19.50 5.94
CA PHE A 147 -2.49 19.67 6.25
C PHE A 147 -2.73 19.92 7.75
N PHE A 148 -2.15 19.10 8.62
CA PHE A 148 -2.30 19.28 10.07
C PHE A 148 -1.67 20.57 10.59
N GLU A 149 -0.51 20.97 10.09
CA GLU A 149 0.13 22.24 10.49
C GLU A 149 -0.75 23.45 10.14
N HIS A 150 -1.37 23.44 8.97
CA HIS A 150 -2.31 24.48 8.57
C HIS A 150 -3.58 24.46 9.42
N LEU A 151 -4.15 23.27 9.67
CA LEU A 151 -5.33 23.10 10.52
C LEU A 151 -5.07 23.60 11.94
N GLN A 152 -3.94 23.23 12.54
CA GLN A 152 -3.55 23.65 13.89
C GLN A 152 -3.40 25.17 13.98
N ARG A 153 -2.73 25.80 13.01
CA ARG A 153 -2.58 27.27 12.96
C ARG A 153 -3.92 27.98 12.94
N LEU A 154 -4.87 27.51 12.12
CA LEU A 154 -6.21 28.10 12.02
C LEU A 154 -7.07 27.83 13.27
N ALA A 155 -6.93 26.65 13.88
CA ALA A 155 -7.71 26.27 15.07
C ALA A 155 -7.39 27.12 16.31
N VAL A 156 -6.17 27.69 16.38
CA VAL A 156 -5.74 28.56 17.49
C VAL A 156 -5.78 30.05 17.14
N GLN A 157 -6.19 30.40 15.92
CA GLN A 157 -6.47 31.79 15.52
C GLN A 157 -7.86 32.18 16.03
N SER A 158 -7.94 32.46 17.33
CA SER A 158 -9.10 33.07 18.00
C SER A 158 -8.71 34.40 18.61
#